data_AF-A0A8T4KU83-F1
#
_entry.id   AF-A0A8T4KU83-F1
#
_cell.length_a   1.000
_cell.length_b   1.000
_cell.length_c   1.000
_cell.angle_alpha   90.00
_cell.angle_beta   90.00
_cell.angle_gamma   90.00
#
_symmetry.space_group_name_H-M   'P 1'
#
loop_
_entity.id
_entity.type
_entity.pdbx_description
1 polymer ?
#
loop_
_entity_poly.entity_id
_entity_poly.type
_entity_poly.pdbx_seq_one_letter_code
_entity_poly.pdbx_strand_id
1 'polypeptide(L)'
;MQLIRATLIVSGRVRKVGYRLIVEEKALGLGVKGTVENMPDGRVRIVCEGEKEKIDEFINAINLKERLINVQNIDKKIDKATGKFKEFRIISENDMKELRESTDAGAMYLRVLVEDTNNNFNSLDKKYGSISEKMDKFAEVISEIIKTLREDRAEIIETLKEDRAEMKGIAGAMVEAIKSFKAG
;
A
#
# COMPACT_ATOMS: atom_id res chain seq x y z
N MET A 1 -35.25 -22.11 -12.50
CA MET A 1 -34.70 -21.13 -11.55
C MET A 1 -35.85 -20.34 -10.95
N GLN A 2 -35.88 -20.15 -9.62
CA GLN A 2 -36.99 -19.50 -8.93
C GLN A 2 -36.72 -17.99 -8.85
N LEU A 3 -37.61 -17.18 -9.43
CA LEU A 3 -37.60 -15.72 -9.27
C LEU A 3 -38.26 -15.33 -7.95
N ILE A 4 -37.59 -14.49 -7.17
CA ILE A 4 -38.08 -13.99 -5.89
C ILE A 4 -37.97 -12.46 -5.83
N ARG A 5 -38.72 -11.89 -4.89
CA ARG A 5 -38.55 -10.52 -4.43
C ARG A 5 -37.99 -10.54 -3.02
N ALA A 6 -36.99 -9.72 -2.75
CA ALA A 6 -36.48 -9.48 -1.40
C ALA A 6 -36.65 -8.01 -1.03
N THR A 7 -37.15 -7.77 0.19
CA THR A 7 -37.07 -6.48 0.86
C THR A 7 -36.02 -6.58 1.95
N LEU A 8 -34.97 -5.78 1.86
CA LEU A 8 -33.84 -5.76 2.78
C LEU A 8 -33.84 -4.43 3.53
N ILE A 9 -33.70 -4.49 4.84
CA ILE A 9 -33.49 -3.33 5.70
C ILE A 9 -32.09 -3.44 6.29
N VAL A 10 -31.21 -2.55 5.85
CA VAL A 10 -29.80 -2.55 6.22
C VAL A 10 -29.54 -1.49 7.28
N SER A 11 -28.87 -1.89 8.35
CA SER A 11 -28.49 -1.01 9.46
C SER A 11 -26.98 -1.02 9.71
N GLY A 12 -26.49 0.02 10.36
CA GLY A 12 -25.07 0.25 10.64
C GLY A 12 -24.59 1.58 10.07
N ARG A 13 -23.30 1.68 9.74
CA ARG A 13 -22.72 2.85 9.07
C ARG A 13 -22.90 2.69 7.55
N VAL A 14 -24.09 3.06 7.06
CA VAL A 14 -24.52 2.85 5.66
C VAL A 14 -25.05 4.12 4.98
N ARG A 15 -25.02 5.28 5.65
CA ARG A 15 -25.43 6.57 5.09
C ARG A 15 -24.27 7.57 5.12
N LYS A 16 -24.26 8.51 4.16
CA LYS A 16 -23.16 9.48 3.96
C LYS A 16 -21.79 8.82 3.75
N VAL A 17 -21.78 7.61 3.19
CA VAL A 17 -20.57 6.79 2.96
C VAL A 17 -20.60 6.11 1.59
N GLY A 18 -21.42 6.59 0.66
CA GLY A 18 -21.50 6.03 -0.70
C GLY A 18 -22.17 4.66 -0.83
N TYR A 19 -22.67 4.05 0.26
CA TYR A 19 -23.22 2.68 0.25
C TYR A 19 -24.25 2.40 -0.87
N ARG A 20 -25.19 3.31 -1.13
CA ARG A 20 -26.22 3.13 -2.17
C ARG A 20 -25.62 2.98 -3.59
N LEU A 21 -24.50 3.66 -3.87
CA LEU A 21 -23.78 3.52 -5.15
C LEU A 21 -23.17 2.13 -5.28
N ILE A 22 -22.58 1.61 -4.21
CA ILE A 22 -22.01 0.25 -4.18
C ILE A 22 -23.11 -0.79 -4.36
N VAL A 23 -24.25 -0.61 -3.67
CA VAL A 23 -25.41 -1.50 -3.80
C VAL A 23 -25.90 -1.55 -5.25
N GLU A 24 -26.04 -0.40 -5.91
CA GLU A 24 -26.42 -0.35 -7.32
C GLU A 24 -25.40 -1.04 -8.23
N GLU A 25 -24.10 -0.78 -8.03
CA GLU A 25 -23.02 -1.44 -8.78
C GLU A 25 -23.06 -2.97 -8.63
N LYS A 26 -23.23 -3.48 -7.40
CA LYS A 26 -23.35 -4.93 -7.15
C LYS A 26 -24.60 -5.52 -7.76
N ALA A 27 -25.73 -4.80 -7.72
CA ALA A 27 -26.97 -5.27 -8.32
C ALA A 27 -26.82 -5.40 -9.84
N LEU A 28 -26.24 -4.39 -10.50
CA LEU A 28 -25.97 -4.39 -11.93
C LEU A 28 -25.04 -5.55 -12.33
N GLY A 29 -23.95 -5.77 -11.59
CA GLY A 29 -23.01 -6.87 -11.86
C GLY A 29 -23.63 -8.27 -11.73
N LEU A 30 -24.69 -8.41 -10.92
CA LEU A 30 -25.38 -9.68 -10.68
C LEU A 30 -26.70 -9.83 -11.47
N GLY A 31 -27.07 -8.84 -12.29
CA GLY A 31 -28.34 -8.84 -13.02
C GLY A 31 -29.58 -8.72 -12.12
N VAL A 32 -29.41 -8.24 -10.88
CA VAL A 32 -30.49 -8.01 -9.92
C VAL A 32 -31.15 -6.66 -10.21
N LYS A 33 -32.48 -6.64 -10.25
CA LYS A 33 -33.28 -5.44 -10.53
C LYS A 33 -33.94 -4.95 -9.25
N GLY A 34 -34.25 -3.65 -9.14
CA GLY A 34 -34.77 -3.15 -7.87
C GLY A 34 -34.56 -1.66 -7.63
N THR A 35 -34.63 -1.30 -6.35
CA THR A 35 -34.38 0.06 -5.88
C THR A 35 -33.66 0.06 -4.55
N VAL A 36 -32.89 1.12 -4.29
CA VAL A 36 -32.28 1.39 -2.98
C VAL A 36 -32.58 2.82 -2.55
N GLU A 37 -32.97 3.00 -1.29
CA GLU A 37 -33.33 4.30 -0.72
C GLU A 37 -32.85 4.45 0.73
N ASN A 38 -32.53 5.68 1.11
CA ASN A 38 -32.27 6.01 2.51
C ASN A 38 -33.60 6.13 3.27
N MET A 39 -33.67 5.53 4.45
CA MET A 39 -34.81 5.68 5.34
C MET A 39 -34.62 6.87 6.30
N PRO A 40 -35.72 7.50 6.76
CA PRO A 40 -35.66 8.62 7.72
C PRO A 40 -34.93 8.29 9.02
N ASP A 41 -35.00 7.04 9.47
CA ASP A 41 -34.35 6.55 10.70
C ASP A 41 -32.84 6.24 10.53
N GLY A 42 -32.26 6.52 9.36
CA GLY A 42 -30.85 6.32 9.08
C GLY A 42 -30.48 4.95 8.52
N ARG A 43 -31.45 4.03 8.37
CA ARG A 43 -31.26 2.74 7.68
C ARG A 43 -31.34 2.91 6.17
N VAL A 44 -31.04 1.83 5.44
CA VAL A 44 -31.21 1.76 3.98
C VAL A 44 -32.20 0.65 3.66
N ARG A 45 -33.21 0.97 2.83
CA ARG A 45 -34.13 -0.03 2.28
C ARG A 45 -33.68 -0.40 0.88
N ILE A 46 -33.62 -1.69 0.62
CA ILE A 46 -33.43 -2.25 -0.72
C ILE A 46 -34.63 -3.11 -1.04
N VAL A 47 -35.21 -2.92 -2.22
CA VAL A 47 -36.22 -3.83 -2.78
C VAL A 47 -35.64 -4.38 -4.06
N CYS A 48 -35.45 -5.68 -4.14
CA CYS A 48 -34.84 -6.30 -5.31
C CYS A 48 -35.58 -7.55 -5.78
N GLU A 49 -35.46 -7.84 -7.07
CA GLU A 49 -36.01 -9.01 -7.75
C GLU A 49 -34.95 -9.65 -8.64
N GLY A 50 -34.97 -10.97 -8.66
CA GLY A 50 -34.01 -11.77 -9.42
C GLY A 50 -34.14 -13.24 -9.10
N GLU A 51 -33.25 -14.03 -9.69
CA GLU A 51 -33.12 -15.44 -9.37
C GLU A 51 -32.65 -15.59 -7.93
N LYS A 52 -33.22 -16.54 -7.18
CA LYS A 52 -32.91 -16.75 -5.76
C LYS A 52 -31.40 -16.79 -5.48
N GLU A 53 -30.65 -17.54 -6.29
CA GLU A 53 -29.20 -17.66 -6.17
C GLU A 53 -28.49 -16.31 -6.32
N LYS A 54 -28.92 -15.49 -7.29
CA LYS A 54 -28.39 -14.14 -7.51
C LYS A 54 -28.76 -13.15 -6.42
N ILE A 55 -29.95 -13.31 -5.83
CA ILE A 55 -30.37 -12.50 -4.68
C ILE A 55 -29.54 -12.87 -3.43
N ASP A 56 -29.29 -14.15 -3.20
CA ASP A 56 -28.44 -14.60 -2.09
C ASP A 56 -26.98 -14.11 -2.28
N GLU A 57 -26.43 -14.21 -3.50
CA GLU A 57 -25.12 -13.66 -3.88
C GLU A 57 -25.06 -12.13 -3.65
N PHE A 58 -26.12 -11.42 -4.05
CA PHE A 58 -26.24 -9.98 -3.88
C PHE A 58 -26.28 -9.57 -2.41
N ILE A 59 -27.06 -10.26 -1.56
CA ILE A 59 -27.14 -9.98 -0.13
C ILE A 59 -25.75 -10.13 0.53
N ASN A 60 -24.97 -11.13 0.13
CA ASN A 60 -23.61 -11.30 0.61
C ASN A 60 -22.69 -10.18 0.13
N ALA A 61 -22.78 -9.80 -1.15
CA ALA A 61 -21.94 -8.75 -1.75
C ALA A 61 -22.14 -7.36 -1.12
N ILE A 62 -23.33 -7.08 -0.57
CA ILE A 62 -23.62 -5.80 0.08
C ILE A 62 -23.37 -5.81 1.60
N ASN A 63 -22.99 -6.95 2.19
CA ASN A 63 -22.68 -7.04 3.63
C ASN A 63 -21.25 -6.57 3.94
N LEU A 64 -21.01 -5.27 3.75
CA LEU A 64 -19.66 -4.68 3.76
C LEU A 64 -19.15 -4.38 5.18
N LYS A 65 -17.86 -4.68 5.39
CA LYS A 65 -17.09 -4.44 6.62
C LYS A 65 -15.78 -3.72 6.30
N GLU A 66 -15.90 -2.47 5.90
CA GLU A 66 -14.79 -1.60 5.49
C GLU A 66 -14.62 -0.43 6.48
N ARG A 67 -13.55 0.35 6.32
CA ARG A 67 -13.22 1.45 7.25
C ARG A 67 -14.35 2.48 7.38
N LEU A 68 -14.95 2.85 6.26
CA LEU A 68 -16.02 3.87 6.20
C LEU A 68 -17.42 3.27 6.16
N ILE A 69 -17.56 2.00 5.77
CA ILE A 69 -18.86 1.33 5.63
C ILE A 69 -18.88 0.12 6.55
N ASN A 70 -19.85 0.04 7.45
CA ASN A 70 -20.00 -1.09 8.35
C ASN A 70 -21.47 -1.50 8.43
N VAL A 71 -21.85 -2.52 7.67
CA VAL A 71 -23.16 -3.14 7.75
C VAL A 71 -23.24 -3.99 9.01
N GLN A 72 -24.13 -3.64 9.93
CA GLN A 72 -24.30 -4.37 11.20
C GLN A 72 -25.33 -5.48 11.09
N ASN A 73 -26.44 -5.22 10.42
CA ASN A 73 -27.52 -6.18 10.25
C ASN A 73 -28.26 -5.92 8.92
N ILE A 74 -28.77 -7.01 8.33
CA ILE A 74 -29.64 -7.01 7.14
C ILE A 74 -30.89 -7.82 7.48
N ASP A 75 -31.99 -7.13 7.77
CA ASP A 75 -33.29 -7.79 7.94
C ASP A 75 -33.85 -8.09 6.55
N LYS A 76 -34.17 -9.36 6.27
CA LYS A 76 -34.67 -9.80 4.97
C LYS A 76 -36.11 -10.31 5.05
N LYS A 77 -36.94 -9.88 4.11
CA LYS A 77 -38.26 -10.44 3.83
C LYS A 77 -38.32 -10.90 2.38
N ILE A 78 -38.68 -12.16 2.17
CA ILE A 78 -38.79 -12.77 0.84
C ILE A 78 -40.26 -12.89 0.46
N ASP A 79 -40.59 -12.47 -0.76
CA ASP A 79 -41.92 -12.52 -1.37
C ASP A 79 -41.82 -13.05 -2.82
N LYS A 80 -42.96 -13.27 -3.47
CA LYS A 80 -43.00 -13.61 -4.89
C LYS A 80 -42.55 -12.42 -5.74
N ALA A 81 -41.77 -12.68 -6.79
CA ALA A 81 -41.39 -11.67 -7.77
C ALA A 81 -42.63 -11.05 -8.42
N THR A 82 -42.64 -9.72 -8.55
CA THR A 82 -43.72 -8.95 -9.15
C THR A 82 -43.47 -8.65 -10.63
N GLY A 83 -42.22 -8.70 -11.09
CA GLY A 83 -41.83 -8.39 -12.47
C GLY A 83 -41.87 -6.91 -12.81
N LYS A 84 -42.00 -6.02 -11.80
CA LYS A 84 -42.18 -4.58 -12.01
C LYS A 84 -40.88 -3.82 -12.27
N PHE A 85 -39.73 -4.37 -11.88
CA PHE A 85 -38.45 -3.70 -12.03
C PHE A 85 -37.82 -4.03 -13.38
N LYS A 86 -37.48 -3.00 -14.16
CA LYS A 86 -36.75 -3.14 -15.43
C LYS A 86 -35.23 -3.08 -15.23
N GLU A 87 -34.81 -2.33 -14.25
CA GLU A 87 -33.43 -1.96 -13.91
C GLU A 87 -33.29 -1.83 -12.39
N PHE A 88 -32.06 -1.59 -11.92
CA PHE A 88 -31.79 -1.20 -10.55
C PHE A 88 -31.59 0.33 -10.48
N ARG A 89 -32.18 1.00 -9.49
CA ARG A 89 -32.06 2.46 -9.33
C ARG A 89 -31.91 2.91 -7.89
N ILE A 90 -31.18 4.00 -7.70
CA ILE A 90 -31.20 4.77 -6.46
C ILE A 90 -32.45 5.67 -6.44
N ILE A 91 -33.21 5.64 -5.33
CA ILE A 91 -34.33 6.56 -5.09
C ILE A 91 -33.84 7.69 -4.17
N SER A 92 -34.18 8.90 -4.59
CA SER A 92 -33.82 10.17 -3.97
C SER A 92 -35.07 10.91 -3.53
N GLU A 93 -35.12 11.37 -2.28
CA GLU A 93 -36.27 12.13 -1.76
C GLU A 93 -36.16 13.65 -2.05
N ASN A 94 -34.94 14.21 -2.02
CA ASN A 94 -34.70 15.66 -2.14
C ASN A 94 -33.27 15.95 -2.58
N ASP A 95 -33.12 16.57 -3.76
CA ASP A 95 -31.84 16.88 -4.40
C ASP A 95 -30.87 17.67 -3.48
N MET A 96 -31.34 18.66 -2.73
CA MET A 96 -30.48 19.47 -1.86
C MET A 96 -29.98 18.69 -0.63
N LYS A 97 -30.85 17.86 -0.05
CA LYS A 97 -30.48 16.96 1.06
C LYS A 97 -29.47 15.94 0.58
N GLU A 98 -29.68 15.37 -0.60
CA GLU A 98 -28.77 14.40 -1.19
C GLU A 98 -27.42 14.97 -1.56
N LEU A 99 -27.39 16.16 -2.17
CA LEU A 99 -26.16 16.86 -2.50
C LEU A 99 -25.32 17.13 -1.24
N ARG A 100 -25.97 17.52 -0.14
CA ARG A 100 -25.28 17.68 1.15
C ARG A 100 -24.74 16.35 1.67
N GLU A 101 -25.52 15.28 1.61
CA GLU A 101 -25.10 13.95 2.07
C GLU A 101 -23.94 13.36 1.24
N SER A 102 -23.94 13.58 -0.07
CA SER A 102 -22.84 13.17 -0.95
C SER A 102 -21.59 14.03 -0.72
N THR A 103 -21.75 15.33 -0.46
CA THR A 103 -20.64 16.23 -0.09
C THR A 103 -20.02 15.83 1.25
N ASP A 104 -20.84 15.56 2.27
CA ASP A 104 -20.38 15.05 3.57
C ASP A 104 -19.60 13.74 3.40
N ALA A 105 -20.10 12.83 2.56
CA ALA A 105 -19.40 11.58 2.24
C ALA A 105 -18.04 11.84 1.58
N GLY A 106 -18.00 12.69 0.54
CA GLY A 106 -16.76 13.05 -0.16
C GLY A 106 -15.72 13.64 0.79
N ALA A 107 -16.12 14.55 1.68
CA ALA A 107 -15.24 15.12 2.69
C ALA A 107 -14.70 14.07 3.66
N MET A 108 -15.51 13.08 4.04
CA MET A 108 -15.09 11.96 4.90
C MET A 108 -14.05 11.07 4.21
N TYR A 109 -14.25 10.72 2.93
CA TYR A 109 -13.29 9.97 2.14
C TYR A 109 -11.97 10.73 1.98
N LEU A 110 -12.03 12.03 1.66
CA LEU A 110 -10.83 12.88 1.57
C LEU A 110 -10.05 12.91 2.89
N ARG A 111 -10.74 13.02 4.03
CA ARG A 111 -10.09 12.98 5.35
C ARG A 111 -9.35 11.66 5.58
N VAL A 112 -10.00 10.53 5.31
CA VAL A 112 -9.38 9.20 5.46
C VAL A 112 -8.19 9.04 4.52
N LEU A 113 -8.30 9.50 3.27
CA LEU A 113 -7.20 9.46 2.32
C LEU A 113 -6.00 10.28 2.81
N VAL A 114 -6.24 11.50 3.30
CA VAL A 114 -5.17 12.34 3.89
C VAL A 114 -4.52 11.65 5.09
N GLU A 115 -5.31 11.05 5.97
CA GLU A 115 -4.80 10.31 7.13
C GLU A 115 -3.92 9.12 6.71
N ASP A 116 -4.38 8.31 5.76
CA ASP A 116 -3.65 7.13 5.27
C ASP A 116 -2.40 7.50 4.49
N THR A 117 -2.48 8.52 3.66
CA THR A 117 -1.33 9.07 2.96
C THR A 117 -0.28 9.57 3.95
N ASN A 118 -0.67 10.33 4.97
CA ASN A 118 0.26 10.80 6.01
C ASN A 118 0.89 9.64 6.79
N ASN A 119 0.10 8.64 7.18
CA ASN A 119 0.62 7.45 7.87
C ASN A 119 1.62 6.67 7.00
N ASN A 120 1.33 6.53 5.71
CA ASN A 120 2.22 5.88 4.76
C ASN A 120 3.52 6.66 4.57
N PHE A 121 3.45 7.99 4.43
CA PHE A 121 4.65 8.84 4.33
C PHE A 121 5.50 8.79 5.59
N ASN A 122 4.90 8.84 6.78
CA ASN A 122 5.61 8.71 8.05
C ASN A 122 6.32 7.34 8.17
N SER A 123 5.71 6.28 7.65
CA SER A 123 6.32 4.95 7.59
C SER A 123 7.50 4.91 6.62
N LEU A 124 7.38 5.56 5.46
CA LEU A 124 8.47 5.68 4.50
C LEU A 124 9.64 6.49 5.06
N ASP A 125 9.37 7.65 5.65
CA ASP A 125 10.38 8.52 6.27
C ASP A 125 11.24 7.75 7.28
N LYS A 126 10.61 6.98 8.18
CA LYS A 126 11.32 6.10 9.11
C LYS A 126 12.19 5.04 8.43
N LYS A 127 11.69 4.41 7.36
CA LYS A 127 12.45 3.39 6.61
C LYS A 127 13.66 4.03 5.91
N TYR A 128 13.48 5.18 5.27
CA TYR A 128 14.55 5.89 4.58
C TYR A 128 15.58 6.45 5.57
N GLY A 129 15.15 6.96 6.73
CA GLY A 129 16.05 7.34 7.82
C GLY A 129 16.91 6.18 8.28
N SER A 130 16.32 5.00 8.53
CA SER A 130 17.08 3.80 8.91
C SER A 130 18.08 3.33 7.84
N ILE A 131 17.72 3.45 6.55
CA ILE A 131 18.63 3.15 5.44
C ILE A 131 19.77 4.17 5.40
N SER A 132 19.46 5.46 5.55
CA SER A 132 20.47 6.53 5.57
C SER A 132 21.50 6.29 6.67
N GLU A 133 21.06 6.03 7.90
CA GLU A 133 21.96 5.73 9.03
C GLU A 133 22.86 4.52 8.76
N LYS A 134 22.35 3.49 8.09
CA LYS A 134 23.16 2.32 7.70
C LYS A 134 24.15 2.66 6.58
N MET A 135 23.76 3.51 5.64
CA MET A 135 24.64 3.99 4.57
C MET A 135 25.76 4.86 5.12
N ASP A 136 25.48 5.71 6.10
CA ASP A 136 26.50 6.51 6.79
C ASP A 136 27.55 5.61 7.45
N LYS A 137 27.11 4.58 8.18
CA LYS A 137 28.02 3.56 8.77
C LYS A 137 28.83 2.81 7.73
N PHE A 138 28.23 2.48 6.58
CA PHE A 138 28.94 1.83 5.49
C PHE A 138 30.01 2.74 4.87
N ALA A 139 29.70 4.04 4.73
CA ALA A 139 30.66 5.04 4.26
C ALA A 139 31.82 5.23 5.25
N GLU A 140 31.56 5.21 6.56
CA GLU A 140 32.58 5.22 7.61
C GLU A 140 33.52 4.02 7.49
N VAL A 141 32.97 2.79 7.40
CA VAL A 141 33.77 1.57 7.24
C VAL A 141 34.62 1.60 5.96
N ILE A 142 34.05 2.05 4.84
CA ILE A 142 34.83 2.22 3.60
C ILE A 142 35.98 3.21 3.80
N SER A 143 35.73 4.33 4.47
CA SER A 143 36.73 5.35 4.72
C SER A 143 37.88 4.82 5.59
N GLU A 144 37.56 4.02 6.61
CA GLU A 144 38.55 3.33 7.45
C GLU A 144 39.39 2.33 6.64
N ILE A 145 38.75 1.46 5.86
CA ILE A 145 39.46 0.49 5.00
C ILE A 145 40.40 1.21 4.02
N ILE A 146 39.94 2.29 3.38
CA ILE A 146 40.78 3.08 2.47
C ILE A 146 41.98 3.68 3.21
N LYS A 147 41.80 4.13 4.45
CA LYS A 147 42.88 4.67 5.26
C LYS A 147 43.92 3.60 5.59
N THR A 148 43.49 2.45 6.12
CA THR A 148 44.39 1.33 6.44
C THR A 148 45.16 0.86 5.21
N LEU A 149 44.49 0.67 4.07
CA LEU A 149 45.16 0.27 2.82
C LEU A 149 46.19 1.29 2.34
N ARG A 150 45.98 2.60 2.58
CA ARG A 150 46.96 3.64 2.25
C ARG A 150 48.18 3.58 3.17
N GLU A 151 47.96 3.31 4.46
CA GLU A 151 49.01 3.17 5.47
C GLU A 151 49.86 1.92 5.21
N ASP A 152 49.22 0.75 5.06
CA ASP A 152 49.89 -0.52 4.72
C ASP A 152 50.70 -0.39 3.43
N ARG A 153 50.14 0.27 2.40
CA ARG A 153 50.85 0.52 1.15
C ARG A 153 52.07 1.41 1.35
N ALA A 154 51.99 2.43 2.21
CA ALA A 154 53.10 3.33 2.47
C ALA A 154 54.26 2.59 3.16
N GLU A 155 53.94 1.76 4.16
CA GLU A 155 54.90 0.92 4.88
C GLU A 155 55.59 -0.07 3.93
N ILE A 156 54.83 -0.79 3.11
CA ILE A 156 55.40 -1.71 2.10
C ILE A 156 56.35 -0.97 1.14
N ILE A 157 56.00 0.23 0.70
CA ILE A 157 56.87 1.02 -0.19
C ILE A 157 58.16 1.42 0.52
N GLU A 158 58.12 1.71 1.82
CA GLU A 158 59.30 2.04 2.62
C GLU A 158 60.23 0.85 2.76
N THR A 159 59.71 -0.31 3.18
CA THR A 159 60.50 -1.56 3.27
C THR A 159 61.14 -1.92 1.93
N LEU A 160 60.39 -1.83 0.82
CA LEU A 160 60.94 -2.11 -0.51
C LEU A 160 62.05 -1.13 -0.93
N LYS A 161 62.04 0.11 -0.44
CA LYS A 161 63.13 1.08 -0.70
C LYS A 161 64.38 0.71 0.08
N GLU A 162 64.23 0.29 1.34
CA GLU A 162 65.33 -0.15 2.20
C GLU A 162 65.99 -1.40 1.63
N ASP A 163 65.21 -2.45 1.33
CA ASP A 163 65.70 -3.69 0.71
C ASP A 163 66.47 -3.40 -0.60
N ARG A 164 65.93 -2.48 -1.42
CA ARG A 164 66.59 -2.08 -2.67
C ARG A 164 67.91 -1.36 -2.42
N ALA A 165 68.00 -0.54 -1.38
CA ALA A 165 69.22 0.17 -1.01
C ALA A 165 70.30 -0.81 -0.51
N GLU A 166 69.92 -1.77 0.34
CA GLU A 166 70.81 -2.84 0.80
C GLU A 166 71.34 -3.69 -0.35
N MET A 167 70.46 -4.15 -1.25
CA MET A 167 70.87 -4.93 -2.43
C MET A 167 71.85 -4.16 -3.32
N LYS A 168 71.64 -2.85 -3.51
CA LYS A 168 72.60 -2.00 -4.25
C LYS A 168 73.95 -1.93 -3.54
N GLY A 169 73.97 -1.84 -2.22
CA GLY A 169 75.19 -1.86 -1.41
C GLY A 169 75.95 -3.17 -1.57
N ILE A 170 75.27 -4.31 -1.44
CA ILE A 170 75.85 -5.65 -1.63
C ILE A 170 76.41 -5.81 -3.05
N ALA A 171 75.62 -5.44 -4.07
CA ALA A 171 76.06 -5.50 -5.45
C ALA A 171 77.30 -4.63 -5.70
N GLY A 172 77.34 -3.42 -5.14
CA GLY A 172 78.50 -2.53 -5.21
C GLY A 172 79.76 -3.13 -4.57
N ALA A 173 79.63 -3.67 -3.36
CA ALA A 173 80.74 -4.32 -2.66
C ALA A 173 81.28 -5.53 -3.43
N MET A 174 80.39 -6.32 -4.03
CA MET A 174 80.76 -7.47 -4.85
C MET A 174 81.52 -7.06 -6.12
N VAL A 175 81.08 -5.97 -6.78
CA VAL A 175 81.79 -5.40 -7.93
C VAL A 175 83.20 -4.94 -7.54
N GLU A 176 83.36 -4.25 -6.42
CA GLU A 176 84.67 -3.80 -5.93
C GLU A 176 85.57 -4.99 -5.58
N ALA A 177 85.06 -6.01 -4.88
CA ALA A 177 85.82 -7.23 -4.58
C ALA A 177 86.36 -7.92 -5.85
N ILE A 178 85.54 -8.01 -6.90
CA ILE A 178 85.94 -8.58 -8.20
C ILE A 178 87.05 -7.75 -8.86
N LYS A 179 86.98 -6.41 -8.78
CA LYS A 179 88.03 -5.54 -9.33
C LYS A 179 89.36 -5.72 -8.59
N SER A 180 89.32 -5.77 -7.25
CA SER A 180 90.50 -5.97 -6.40
C SER A 180 91.21 -7.30 -6.72
N PHE A 181 90.44 -8.37 -6.92
CA PHE A 181 90.99 -9.68 -7.27
C PHE A 181 91.65 -9.72 -8.65
N LYS A 182 91.20 -8.89 -9.60
CA LYS A 182 91.80 -8.80 -10.95
C LYS A 182 93.03 -7.89 -11.02
N ALA A 183 93.29 -7.07 -10.00
CA ALA A 183 94.34 -6.06 -9.99
C ALA A 183 95.61 -6.47 -9.22
N GLY A 184 95.58 -7.60 -8.50
CA GLY A 184 96.73 -8.23 -7.85
C GLY A 184 97.16 -9.50 -8.58
#